data_AF-A0A7S1WHB2-F1
#
_entry.id   AF-A0A7S1WHB2-F1
#
_cell.length_a   1.000
_cell.length_b   1.000
_cell.length_c   1.000
_cell.angle_alpha   90.00
_cell.angle_beta   90.00
_cell.angle_gamma   90.00
#
_symmetry.space_group_name_H-M   'P 1'
#
loop_
_entity.id
_entity.type
_entity.pdbx_description
1 polymer ?
#
loop_
_entity_poly.entity_id
_entity_poly.type
_entity_poly.pdbx_seq_one_letter_code
_entity_poly.pdbx_strand_id
1 'polypeptide(L)'
;PRGSMRWATSQATPVRRAIIDGDLMLAEYARGVGEGFSSGGFVGNVRVGGRMEAASQQQYCTRNAELTSGASGGVWNMVFVGTMGAPPSRCGREKGLAATVTVRETPRIAEKPFISI
;
A
#
# COMPACT_ATOMS: atom_id res chain seq x y z
N PRO A 1 10.63 -13.35 0.88
CA PRO A 1 10.38 -14.15 2.11
C PRO A 1 9.19 -15.09 1.88
N ARG A 2 9.04 -16.18 2.65
CA ARG A 2 7.80 -16.98 2.58
C ARG A 2 6.62 -16.11 3.01
N GLY A 3 5.47 -16.25 2.34
CA GLY A 3 4.26 -15.48 2.64
C GLY A 3 4.24 -14.04 2.12
N SER A 4 5.32 -13.56 1.47
CA SER A 4 5.30 -12.27 0.78
C SER A 4 4.47 -12.33 -0.50
N MET A 5 3.81 -11.22 -0.83
CA MET A 5 3.00 -11.07 -2.05
C MET A 5 3.55 -9.91 -2.88
N ARG A 6 3.82 -10.17 -4.17
CA ARG A 6 4.05 -9.10 -5.15
C ARG A 6 2.75 -8.80 -5.86
N TRP A 7 2.33 -7.53 -5.81
CA TRP A 7 1.18 -6.98 -6.50
C TRP A 7 1.60 -5.75 -7.29
N ALA A 8 2.43 -5.98 -8.31
CA ALA A 8 3.00 -4.94 -9.16
C ALA A 8 2.00 -4.53 -10.26
N THR A 9 1.15 -3.55 -9.95
CA THR A 9 0.01 -3.20 -10.80
C THR A 9 -0.21 -1.69 -10.95
N SER A 10 -1.08 -1.32 -11.90
CA SER A 10 -1.58 0.04 -12.10
C SER A 10 -3.05 0.17 -11.61
N GLN A 11 -3.85 1.06 -12.18
CA GLN A 11 -5.24 1.29 -11.76
C GLN A 11 -6.13 0.04 -11.92
N ALA A 12 -7.32 0.06 -11.29
CA ALA A 12 -8.34 -0.99 -11.39
C ALA A 12 -7.92 -2.41 -10.90
N THR A 13 -6.91 -2.49 -10.03
CA THR A 13 -6.40 -3.77 -9.51
C THR A 13 -6.42 -3.81 -7.97
N PRO A 14 -7.61 -3.86 -7.34
CA PRO A 14 -7.71 -3.74 -5.89
C PRO A 14 -7.30 -5.03 -5.15
N VAL A 15 -6.57 -4.89 -4.04
CA VAL A 15 -6.41 -5.97 -3.05
C VAL A 15 -7.41 -5.74 -1.91
N ARG A 16 -8.26 -6.72 -1.62
CA ARG A 16 -9.31 -6.61 -0.60
C ARG A 16 -9.42 -7.88 0.22
N ARG A 17 -9.68 -7.76 1.53
CA ARG A 17 -9.96 -8.90 2.42
C ARG A 17 -8.87 -9.98 2.41
N ALA A 18 -7.62 -9.55 2.40
CA ALA A 18 -6.45 -10.44 2.34
C ALA A 18 -5.66 -10.43 3.65
N ILE A 19 -5.11 -11.59 4.01
CA ILE A 19 -4.06 -11.73 5.02
C ILE A 19 -2.79 -12.11 4.27
N ILE A 20 -1.77 -11.26 4.37
CA ILE A 20 -0.47 -11.44 3.74
C ILE A 20 0.53 -11.60 4.88
N ASP A 21 1.08 -12.81 5.05
CA ASP A 21 1.92 -13.11 6.21
C ASP A 21 3.29 -12.42 6.16
N GLY A 22 3.81 -12.17 4.96
CA GLY A 22 5.07 -11.47 4.72
C GLY A 22 4.88 -10.04 4.19
N ASP A 23 5.87 -9.57 3.43
CA ASP A 23 5.83 -8.24 2.81
C ASP A 23 4.82 -8.15 1.65
N LEU A 24 4.22 -6.97 1.49
CA LEU A 24 3.42 -6.61 0.33
C LEU A 24 4.22 -5.66 -0.57
N MET A 25 4.70 -6.16 -1.70
CA MET A 25 5.49 -5.40 -2.68
C MET A 25 4.57 -4.88 -3.79
N LEU A 26 4.42 -3.56 -3.92
CA LEU A 26 3.50 -2.93 -4.89
C LEU A 26 4.13 -2.57 -6.23
N ALA A 27 5.44 -2.72 -6.36
CA ALA A 27 6.15 -2.56 -7.62
C ALA A 27 7.05 -3.77 -7.88
N GLU A 28 7.47 -3.91 -9.13
CA GLU A 28 8.45 -4.91 -9.51
C GLU A 28 9.83 -4.25 -9.67
N TYR A 29 10.82 -4.86 -9.02
CA TYR A 29 12.23 -4.62 -9.27
C TYR A 29 12.79 -5.77 -10.09
N ALA A 30 13.28 -5.47 -11.28
CA ALA A 30 13.99 -6.43 -12.12
C ALA A 30 15.49 -6.12 -12.10
N ARG A 31 16.29 -7.09 -11.67
CA ARG A 31 17.76 -6.94 -11.62
C ARG A 31 18.30 -6.59 -13.00
N GLY A 32 19.12 -5.55 -13.09
CA GLY A 32 19.69 -5.06 -14.35
C GLY A 32 18.79 -4.12 -15.16
N VAL A 33 17.52 -3.95 -14.74
CA VAL A 33 16.57 -3.00 -15.36
C VAL A 33 16.19 -1.90 -14.37
N GLY A 34 16.08 -2.23 -13.08
CA GLY A 34 15.61 -1.32 -12.04
C GLY A 34 14.12 -1.49 -11.77
N GLU A 35 13.51 -0.47 -11.15
CA GLU A 35 12.07 -0.42 -10.94
C GLU A 35 11.36 0.09 -12.19
N GLY A 36 10.33 -0.64 -12.65
CA GLY A 36 9.48 -0.20 -13.75
C GLY A 36 8.51 0.91 -13.33
N PHE A 37 7.91 1.60 -14.31
CA PHE A 37 6.83 2.54 -14.03
C PHE A 37 5.62 1.81 -13.46
N SER A 38 5.06 2.33 -12.37
CA SER A 38 3.85 1.83 -11.74
C SER A 38 2.95 2.98 -11.29
N SER A 39 1.64 2.83 -11.49
CA SER A 39 0.64 3.89 -11.28
C SER A 39 -0.67 3.33 -10.69
N GLY A 40 -0.52 2.59 -9.60
CA GLY A 40 -1.59 2.05 -8.79
C GLY A 40 -2.25 3.12 -7.92
N GLY A 41 -3.02 2.76 -6.91
CA GLY A 41 -3.63 1.47 -6.64
C GLY A 41 -4.47 1.56 -5.38
N PHE A 42 -5.16 0.48 -5.03
CA PHE A 42 -6.06 0.45 -3.87
C PHE A 42 -5.90 -0.84 -3.07
N VAL A 43 -5.63 -0.69 -1.77
CA VAL A 43 -5.64 -1.75 -0.77
C VAL A 43 -6.70 -1.41 0.28
N GLY A 44 -7.57 -2.38 0.60
CA GLY A 44 -8.66 -2.15 1.55
C GLY A 44 -8.99 -3.36 2.40
N ASN A 45 -9.11 -3.19 3.72
CA ASN A 45 -9.46 -4.28 4.64
C ASN A 45 -8.47 -5.45 4.52
N VAL A 46 -7.20 -5.21 4.83
CA VAL A 46 -6.13 -6.21 4.74
C VAL A 46 -5.26 -6.22 5.99
N ARG A 47 -4.60 -7.35 6.25
CA ARG A 47 -3.51 -7.45 7.22
C ARG A 47 -2.23 -7.85 6.51
N VAL A 48 -1.17 -7.09 6.70
CA VAL A 48 0.17 -7.33 6.18
C VAL A 48 1.10 -7.55 7.37
N GLY A 49 1.59 -8.78 7.53
CA GLY A 49 2.50 -9.16 8.63
C GLY A 49 3.92 -8.61 8.44
N GLY A 50 4.33 -8.39 7.20
CA GLY A 50 5.59 -7.71 6.86
C GLY A 50 5.42 -6.22 6.64
N ARG A 51 6.28 -5.65 5.79
CA ARG A 51 6.23 -4.25 5.36
C ARG A 51 5.45 -4.13 4.06
N MET A 52 4.71 -3.03 3.91
CA MET A 52 4.16 -2.62 2.61
C MET A 52 5.17 -1.72 1.90
N GLU A 53 5.65 -2.14 0.74
CA GLU A 53 6.68 -1.43 -0.01
C GLU A 53 6.10 -0.92 -1.33
N ALA A 54 5.94 0.40 -1.42
CA ALA A 54 5.39 1.07 -2.58
C ALA A 54 6.42 1.27 -3.71
N ALA A 55 7.72 1.35 -3.37
CA ALA A 55 8.80 1.47 -4.36
C ALA A 55 8.50 2.57 -5.41
N SER A 56 8.49 2.24 -6.71
CA SER A 56 8.23 3.17 -7.81
C SER A 56 6.78 3.61 -8.00
N GLN A 57 5.85 3.19 -7.13
CA GLN A 57 4.45 3.56 -7.24
C GLN A 57 4.27 5.08 -7.16
N GLN A 58 3.74 5.65 -8.24
CA GLN A 58 3.47 7.07 -8.34
C GLN A 58 2.51 7.54 -7.24
N GLN A 59 1.45 6.77 -7.01
CA GLN A 59 0.48 7.01 -5.96
C GLN A 59 -0.14 5.71 -5.46
N TYR A 60 -0.74 5.75 -4.27
CA TYR A 60 -1.50 4.62 -3.75
C TYR A 60 -2.47 5.04 -2.64
N CYS A 61 -3.61 4.35 -2.53
CA CYS A 61 -4.55 4.51 -1.42
C CYS A 61 -4.69 3.22 -0.61
N THR A 62 -4.44 3.31 0.68
CA THR A 62 -4.53 2.20 1.64
C THR A 62 -5.57 2.55 2.69
N ARG A 63 -6.58 1.69 2.87
CA ARG A 63 -7.69 1.95 3.78
C ARG A 63 -8.01 0.77 4.69
N ASN A 64 -8.28 1.02 5.96
CA ASN A 64 -8.66 -0.02 6.93
C ASN A 64 -7.68 -1.20 6.88
N ALA A 65 -6.38 -0.93 6.97
CA ALA A 65 -5.35 -1.95 6.88
C ALA A 65 -4.52 -2.01 8.16
N GLU A 66 -3.94 -3.17 8.41
CA GLU A 66 -2.97 -3.38 9.48
C GLU A 66 -1.61 -3.69 8.86
N LEU A 67 -0.65 -2.78 9.00
CA LEU A 67 0.69 -2.91 8.45
C LEU A 67 1.68 -3.13 9.59
N THR A 68 1.93 -4.39 9.95
CA THR A 68 2.71 -4.76 11.15
C THR A 68 4.12 -4.15 11.14
N SER A 69 4.79 -4.12 9.99
CA SER A 69 6.12 -3.50 9.84
C SER A 69 6.07 -2.15 9.11
N GLY A 70 4.89 -1.52 9.09
CA GLY A 70 4.62 -0.22 8.48
C GLY A 70 4.63 -0.20 6.95
N ALA A 71 4.70 1.01 6.38
CA ALA A 71 4.81 1.24 4.95
C ALA A 71 6.02 2.12 4.60
N SER A 72 6.60 1.90 3.42
CA SER A 72 7.70 2.72 2.87
C SER A 72 7.62 2.86 1.34
N GLY A 73 8.41 3.79 0.80
CA GLY A 73 8.48 4.06 -0.63
C GLY A 73 7.30 4.89 -1.16
N GLY A 74 7.11 4.85 -2.47
CA GLY A 74 6.17 5.69 -3.20
C GLY A 74 6.82 6.99 -3.67
N VAL A 75 6.20 7.64 -4.66
CA VAL A 75 6.81 8.79 -5.35
C VAL A 75 6.05 10.09 -5.10
N TRP A 76 4.79 10.20 -5.53
CA TRP A 76 4.08 11.49 -5.53
C TRP A 76 3.05 11.60 -4.41
N ASN A 77 2.20 10.59 -4.23
CA ASN A 77 1.07 10.71 -3.30
C ASN A 77 0.67 9.37 -2.66
N MET A 78 1.00 9.19 -1.38
CA MET A 78 0.63 8.01 -0.60
C MET A 78 -0.45 8.36 0.41
N VAL A 79 -1.63 7.74 0.30
CA VAL A 79 -2.77 8.03 1.17
C VAL A 79 -3.09 6.83 2.04
N PHE A 80 -3.19 7.06 3.35
CA PHE A 80 -3.54 6.07 4.36
C PHE A 80 -4.77 6.55 5.14
N VAL A 81 -5.81 5.74 5.24
CA VAL A 81 -7.05 6.08 5.96
C VAL A 81 -7.42 4.93 6.89
N GLY A 82 -7.52 5.17 8.19
CA GLY A 82 -7.82 4.08 9.15
C GLY A 82 -6.80 2.95 9.10
N THR A 83 -5.53 3.25 8.83
CA THR A 83 -4.48 2.24 8.64
C THR A 83 -3.54 2.23 9.85
N MET A 84 -3.50 1.10 10.55
CA MET A 84 -2.53 0.87 11.62
C MET A 84 -1.15 0.63 11.02
N GLY A 85 -0.12 1.26 11.59
CA GLY A 85 1.25 1.21 11.05
C GLY A 85 1.50 2.17 9.87
N ALA A 86 0.54 3.05 9.53
CA ALA A 86 0.77 4.08 8.54
C ALA A 86 1.84 5.10 9.01
N PRO A 87 2.71 5.58 8.10
CA PRO A 87 3.65 6.66 8.42
C PRO A 87 2.92 7.97 8.76
N PRO A 88 3.55 8.90 9.49
CA PRO A 88 2.96 10.20 9.78
C PRO A 88 2.75 11.03 8.49
N SER A 89 1.72 11.88 8.51
CA SER A 89 1.42 12.81 7.41
C SER A 89 2.58 13.77 7.16
N ARG A 90 2.87 14.05 5.88
CA ARG A 90 3.88 15.02 5.44
C ARG A 90 3.62 15.51 4.02
N CYS A 91 4.04 16.74 3.73
CA CYS A 91 3.79 17.39 2.43
C CYS A 91 4.86 17.10 1.35
N GLY A 92 5.81 16.18 1.59
CA GLY A 92 6.81 15.77 0.59
C GLY A 92 7.87 16.83 0.25
N ARG A 93 8.07 17.83 1.14
CA ARG A 93 9.10 18.88 0.95
C ARG A 93 10.53 18.38 1.19
N GLU A 94 10.67 17.28 1.93
CA GLU A 94 11.94 16.64 2.24
C GLU A 94 12.40 15.77 1.08
N LYS A 95 13.67 15.90 0.68
CA LYS A 95 14.23 15.13 -0.43
C LYS A 95 14.16 13.63 -0.14
N GLY A 96 13.69 12.86 -1.12
CA GLY A 96 13.61 11.40 -1.04
C GLY A 96 12.35 10.87 -0.33
N LEU A 97 11.43 11.75 0.09
CA LEU A 97 10.18 11.35 0.73
C LEU A 97 8.97 11.79 -0.09
N ALA A 98 8.11 10.84 -0.47
CA ALA A 98 6.83 11.16 -1.10
C ALA A 98 5.94 12.01 -0.19
N ALA A 99 5.01 12.77 -0.77
CA ALA A 99 3.91 13.33 0.01
C ALA A 99 3.07 12.18 0.56
N THR A 100 2.67 12.28 1.83
CA THR A 100 1.91 11.24 2.52
C THR A 100 0.80 11.87 3.33
N VAL A 101 -0.42 11.38 3.12
CA VAL A 101 -1.62 11.83 3.84
C VAL A 101 -2.12 10.67 4.68
N THR A 102 -2.08 10.83 5.99
CA THR A 102 -2.55 9.83 6.95
C THR A 102 -3.73 10.38 7.74
N VAL A 103 -4.88 9.75 7.55
CA VAL A 103 -6.13 10.03 8.27
C VAL A 103 -6.36 8.88 9.26
N ARG A 104 -6.51 9.22 10.54
CA ARG A 104 -6.53 8.24 11.64
C ARG A 104 -7.63 7.20 11.53
N GLU A 105 -8.82 7.58 11.07
CA GLU A 105 -10.00 6.71 10.99
C GLU A 105 -10.72 6.90 9.66
N THR A 106 -11.34 5.83 9.16
CA THR A 106 -12.28 5.91 8.03
C THR A 106 -13.66 6.33 8.57
N PRO A 107 -14.19 7.53 8.24
CA PRO A 107 -15.38 8.05 8.91
C PRO A 107 -16.64 7.20 8.73
N ARG A 108 -16.88 6.73 7.50
CA ARG A 108 -18.00 5.84 7.17
C ARG A 108 -17.66 5.04 5.93
N ILE A 109 -17.90 3.73 5.99
CA ILE A 109 -17.66 2.84 4.85
C ILE A 109 -18.49 1.57 4.98
N ALA A 110 -18.82 0.96 3.83
CA ALA A 110 -19.26 -0.41 3.72
C ALA A 110 -18.26 -1.18 2.87
N GLU A 111 -17.75 -2.31 3.36
CA GLU A 111 -16.82 -3.11 2.57
C GLU A 111 -17.53 -3.79 1.40
N LYS A 112 -16.79 -3.98 0.29
CA LYS A 112 -17.34 -4.61 -0.91
C LYS A 112 -17.87 -6.02 -0.57
N PRO A 113 -19.10 -6.38 -0.99
CA PRO A 113 -19.60 -7.75 -0.90
C PRO A 113 -18.70 -8.76 -1.61
N PHE A 114 -18.75 -10.01 -1.15
CA PHE A 114 -18.07 -11.16 -1.75
C PHE A 114 -18.94 -12.40 -1.59
N ILE A 115 -18.69 -13.43 -2.39
CA ILE A 115 -19.39 -14.71 -2.32
C ILE A 115 -18.67 -15.58 -1.29
N SER A 116 -19.42 -16.20 -0.39
CA SER A 116 -18.95 -17.23 0.56
C SER A 116 -19.89 -18.42 0.56
N ILE A 117 -19.39 -19.57 1.03
CA ILE A 117 -20.19 -20.77 1.30
C ILE A 117 -20.92 -20.69 2.64
#